data_AF-A0A7S2JUS2-F1
#
_entry.id   AF-A0A7S2JUS2-F1
#
_cell.length_a   1.000
_cell.length_b   1.000
_cell.length_c   1.000
_cell.angle_alpha   90.00
_cell.angle_beta   90.00
_cell.angle_gamma   90.00
#
_symmetry.space_group_name_H-M   'P 1'
#
loop_
_entity.id
_entity.type
_entity.pdbx_description
1 polymer ?
#
loop_
_entity_poly.entity_id
_entity_poly.type
_entity_poly.pdbx_seq_one_letter_code
_entity_poly.pdbx_strand_id
1 'polypeptide(L)'
;HDDALPLSSSFRLRFNTLLRLYGMESLRPDALIRRSFYAFQRAQEVPMLRQKQSVLRGRALALAQPEDEQLGILAALREARRTVEGQVSELAMHPRYSLRFMQPGRLAYVVDGTAADRGWGVVLGFRHVNNRLLTPELITSSGRSDFVVDLLLPCAAESASRAAHGGTPPEPAPLEDAAAEAHVLPVKLECIRELSAARLWLPMDLRSEQARHTVLEAMRQLLCVKARLGTPRRVETACLHPLRHLDVDTPACTALVKQMDAMVARERELEAQMGGGE
;
A
#
# COMPACT_ATOMS: atom_id res chain seq x y z
N HIS A 1 -5.44 6.89 -37.17
CA HIS A 1 -4.00 7.04 -37.47
C HIS A 1 -3.37 5.70 -37.18
N ASP A 2 -2.89 5.03 -38.21
CA ASP A 2 -2.18 3.75 -38.10
C ASP A 2 -0.82 4.02 -37.44
N ASP A 3 -0.75 3.83 -36.13
CA ASP A 3 0.52 3.87 -35.41
C ASP A 3 1.29 2.57 -35.71
N ALA A 4 1.98 2.58 -36.84
CA ALA A 4 2.91 1.51 -37.20
C ALA A 4 4.01 1.41 -36.13
N LEU A 5 4.18 0.22 -35.55
CA LEU A 5 5.17 -0.01 -34.51
C LEU A 5 6.60 0.25 -35.05
N PRO A 6 7.44 1.01 -34.32
CA PRO A 6 8.80 1.28 -34.76
C PRO A 6 9.62 -0.02 -34.80
N LEU A 7 10.35 -0.23 -35.90
CA LEU A 7 11.23 -1.38 -36.05
C LEU A 7 12.42 -1.24 -35.08
N SER A 8 12.45 -2.04 -34.02
CA SER A 8 13.53 -2.02 -33.02
C SER A 8 14.59 -3.08 -33.30
N SER A 9 15.87 -2.71 -33.18
CA SER A 9 16.97 -3.67 -33.34
C SER A 9 17.06 -4.62 -32.15
N SER A 10 17.02 -5.93 -32.41
CA SER A 10 17.25 -6.99 -31.41
C SER A 10 18.69 -7.53 -31.41
N PHE A 11 19.61 -6.79 -32.03
CA PHE A 11 21.01 -7.19 -32.22
C PHE A 11 21.69 -7.50 -30.87
N ARG A 12 22.19 -8.74 -30.74
CA ARG A 12 22.94 -9.22 -29.57
C ARG A 12 24.05 -10.14 -30.04
N LEU A 13 25.23 -10.00 -29.46
CA LEU A 13 26.36 -10.89 -29.73
C LEU A 13 26.22 -12.17 -28.90
N ARG A 14 26.29 -13.32 -29.58
CA ARG A 14 26.37 -14.63 -28.93
C ARG A 14 27.79 -15.17 -29.03
N PHE A 15 28.16 -16.05 -28.12
CA PHE A 15 29.50 -16.64 -28.05
C PHE A 15 29.98 -17.23 -29.39
N ASN A 16 29.10 -17.95 -30.09
CA ASN A 16 29.42 -18.53 -31.41
C ASN A 16 29.72 -17.44 -32.47
N THR A 17 28.99 -16.33 -32.46
CA THR A 17 29.22 -15.19 -33.37
C THR A 17 30.56 -14.53 -33.10
N LEU A 18 30.94 -14.37 -31.83
CA LEU A 18 32.24 -13.82 -31.45
C LEU A 18 33.38 -14.74 -31.92
N LEU A 19 33.28 -16.05 -31.67
CA LEU A 19 34.30 -17.00 -32.14
C LEU A 19 34.51 -16.94 -33.66
N ARG A 20 33.41 -16.85 -34.44
CA ARG A 20 33.49 -16.70 -35.90
C ARG A 20 34.15 -15.39 -36.31
N LEU A 21 33.89 -14.30 -35.59
CA LEU A 21 34.50 -12.99 -35.88
C LEU A 21 35.99 -12.97 -35.53
N TYR A 22 36.41 -13.56 -34.42
CA TYR A 22 37.83 -13.66 -34.06
C TYR A 22 38.62 -14.61 -34.96
N GLY A 23 37.96 -15.60 -35.56
CA GLY A 23 38.58 -16.50 -36.55
C GLY A 23 38.78 -15.88 -37.94
N MET A 24 38.19 -14.71 -38.21
CA MET A 24 38.36 -13.99 -39.46
C MET A 24 39.25 -12.76 -39.24
N GLU A 25 40.44 -12.74 -39.82
CA GLU A 25 41.41 -11.63 -39.65
C GLU A 25 40.89 -10.27 -40.18
N SER A 26 39.92 -10.29 -41.10
CA SER A 26 39.41 -9.10 -41.78
C SER A 26 38.32 -8.33 -41.03
N LEU A 27 37.68 -8.92 -40.01
CA LEU A 27 36.49 -8.37 -39.36
C LEU A 27 36.63 -8.33 -37.84
N ARG A 28 36.89 -7.13 -37.32
CA ARG A 28 36.92 -6.91 -35.87
C ARG A 28 35.49 -6.81 -35.29
N PRO A 29 35.18 -7.52 -34.19
CA PRO A 29 33.88 -7.43 -33.52
C PRO A 29 33.45 -5.99 -33.19
N ASP A 30 34.38 -5.14 -32.76
CA ASP A 30 34.10 -3.74 -32.41
C ASP A 30 33.55 -2.93 -33.60
N ALA A 31 34.07 -3.18 -34.80
CA ALA A 31 33.64 -2.50 -36.01
C ALA A 31 32.20 -2.90 -36.36
N LEU A 32 31.85 -4.18 -36.14
CA LEU A 32 30.50 -4.69 -36.35
C LEU A 32 29.52 -4.10 -35.34
N ILE A 33 29.91 -3.98 -34.06
CA ILE A 33 29.07 -3.36 -33.02
C ILE A 33 28.79 -1.90 -33.37
N ARG A 34 29.82 -1.13 -33.73
CA ARG A 34 29.68 0.30 -34.05
C ARG A 34 28.82 0.56 -35.28
N ARG A 35 28.85 -0.34 -36.27
CA ARG A 35 28.04 -0.26 -37.50
C ARG A 35 26.71 -0.99 -37.40
N SER A 36 26.39 -1.58 -36.25
CA SER A 36 25.13 -2.27 -36.05
C SER A 36 23.96 -1.29 -36.08
N PHE A 37 22.82 -1.77 -36.58
CA PHE A 37 21.59 -0.99 -36.60
C PHE A 37 21.14 -0.58 -35.18
N TYR A 38 21.44 -1.39 -34.17
CA TYR A 38 21.23 -1.04 -32.75
C TYR A 38 22.02 0.21 -32.35
N ALA A 39 23.31 0.28 -32.67
CA ALA A 39 24.14 1.45 -32.37
C ALA A 39 23.64 2.71 -33.10
N PHE A 40 23.20 2.55 -34.35
CA PHE A 40 22.61 3.64 -35.13
C PHE A 40 21.35 4.22 -34.47
N GLN A 41 20.39 3.36 -34.10
CA GLN A 41 19.15 3.79 -33.43
C GLN A 41 19.43 4.50 -32.10
N ARG A 42 20.31 3.92 -31.28
CA ARG A 42 20.70 4.54 -30.00
C ARG A 42 21.36 5.90 -30.21
N ALA A 43 22.28 6.03 -31.15
CA ALA A 43 22.96 7.30 -31.44
C ALA A 43 21.96 8.39 -31.89
N GLN A 44 20.93 8.01 -32.66
CA GLN A 44 19.86 8.91 -33.08
C GLN A 44 18.93 9.31 -31.92
N GLU A 45 18.73 8.43 -30.93
CA GLU A 45 17.93 8.72 -29.73
C GLU A 45 18.66 9.66 -28.74
N VAL A 46 20.00 9.61 -28.65
CA VAL A 46 20.78 10.42 -27.69
C VAL A 46 20.45 11.92 -27.71
N PRO A 47 20.43 12.64 -28.85
CA PRO A 47 20.15 14.08 -28.85
C PRO A 47 18.74 14.38 -28.33
N MET A 48 17.74 13.56 -28.68
CA MET A 48 16.38 13.69 -28.17
C MET A 48 16.33 13.49 -26.66
N LEU A 49 17.05 12.50 -26.13
CA LEU A 49 17.15 12.28 -24.68
C LEU A 49 17.86 13.43 -23.96
N ARG A 50 18.91 14.01 -24.56
CA ARG A 50 19.60 15.18 -24.01
C ARG A 50 18.70 16.41 -23.97
N GLN A 51 17.90 16.64 -25.01
CA GLN A 51 16.92 17.72 -25.02
C GLN A 51 15.82 17.49 -23.97
N LYS A 52 15.31 16.27 -23.84
CA LYS A 52 14.37 15.93 -22.76
C LYS A 52 14.98 16.17 -21.39
N GLN A 53 16.25 15.79 -21.19
CA GLN A 53 16.98 16.03 -19.95
C GLN A 53 17.12 17.52 -19.64
N SER A 54 17.45 18.36 -20.62
CA SER A 54 17.59 19.81 -20.40
C SER A 54 16.25 20.46 -20.06
N VAL A 55 15.17 20.08 -20.75
CA VAL A 55 13.80 20.56 -20.45
C VAL A 55 13.38 20.14 -19.04
N LEU A 56 13.59 18.88 -18.66
CA LEU A 56 13.24 18.38 -17.33
C LEU A 56 14.07 19.06 -16.23
N ARG A 57 15.37 19.31 -16.48
CA ARG A 57 16.22 20.07 -15.55
C ARG A 57 15.74 21.52 -15.40
N GLY A 58 15.38 22.18 -16.49
CA GLY A 58 14.81 23.54 -16.44
C GLY A 58 13.51 23.58 -15.63
N ARG A 59 12.63 22.58 -15.81
CA ARG A 59 11.40 22.44 -15.00
C ARG A 59 11.69 22.19 -13.53
N ALA A 60 12.67 21.34 -13.21
CA ALA A 60 13.06 21.05 -11.83
C ALA A 60 13.61 22.31 -11.12
N LEU A 61 14.47 23.09 -11.80
CA LEU A 61 14.99 24.35 -11.27
C LEU A 61 13.90 25.40 -11.08
N ALA A 62 12.89 25.44 -11.95
CA ALA A 62 11.76 26.35 -11.81
C ALA A 62 10.84 26.00 -10.62
N LEU A 63 10.91 24.77 -10.11
CA LEU A 63 10.16 24.32 -8.93
C LEU A 63 10.93 24.52 -7.61
N ALA A 64 12.21 24.93 -7.67
CA ALA A 64 13.04 25.06 -6.47
C ALA A 64 12.54 26.20 -5.57
N GLN A 65 12.28 25.89 -4.31
CA GLN A 65 11.82 26.82 -3.27
C GLN A 65 12.94 27.05 -2.23
N PRO A 66 12.96 28.21 -1.55
CA PRO A 66 14.01 28.53 -0.57
C PRO A 66 14.08 27.57 0.63
N GLU A 67 13.02 26.81 0.91
CA GLU A 67 12.94 25.87 2.03
C GLU A 67 13.17 24.39 1.62
N ASP A 68 13.66 24.15 0.40
CA ASP A 68 13.81 22.79 -0.16
C ASP A 68 14.68 21.86 0.70
N GLU A 69 15.68 22.39 1.41
CA GLU A 69 16.53 21.57 2.29
C GLU A 69 15.75 21.04 3.51
N GLN A 70 14.94 21.89 4.14
CA GLN A 70 14.11 21.49 5.30
C GLN A 70 12.97 20.57 4.86
N LEU A 71 12.35 20.84 3.70
CA LEU A 71 11.36 19.97 3.08
C LEU A 71 11.95 18.60 2.72
N GLY A 72 13.19 18.55 2.24
CA GLY A 72 13.91 17.31 1.95
C GLY A 72 14.15 16.46 3.21
N ILE A 73 14.55 17.10 4.32
CA ILE A 73 14.70 16.43 5.61
C ILE A 73 13.34 15.91 6.11
N LEU A 74 12.29 16.72 6.04
CA LEU A 74 10.93 16.32 6.40
C LEU A 74 10.42 15.13 5.57
N ALA A 75 10.66 15.14 4.25
CA ALA A 75 10.29 14.04 3.37
C ALA A 75 11.03 12.75 3.75
N ALA A 76 12.35 12.82 3.95
CA ALA A 76 13.16 11.68 4.38
C ALA A 76 12.72 11.14 5.76
N LEU A 77 12.40 12.02 6.71
CA LEU A 77 11.87 11.64 8.02
C LEU A 77 10.52 10.94 7.89
N ARG A 78 9.61 11.43 7.04
CA ARG A 78 8.30 10.79 6.78
C ARG A 78 8.45 9.42 6.13
N GLU A 79 9.39 9.26 5.20
CA GLU A 79 9.70 7.95 4.61
C GLU A 79 10.26 6.97 5.65
N ALA A 80 11.21 7.41 6.47
CA ALA A 80 11.74 6.61 7.57
C ALA A 80 10.67 6.28 8.63
N ARG A 81 9.74 7.20 8.90
CA ARG A 81 8.61 6.94 9.80
C ARG A 81 7.70 5.85 9.25
N ARG A 82 7.34 5.92 7.95
CA ARG A 82 6.50 4.92 7.27
C ARG A 82 7.12 3.52 7.30
N THR A 83 8.44 3.41 7.17
CA THR A 83 9.11 2.10 7.24
C THR A 83 9.05 1.52 8.65
N VAL A 84 9.28 2.33 9.69
CA VAL A 84 9.15 1.91 11.09
C VAL A 84 7.70 1.58 11.44
N GLU A 85 6.73 2.39 11.02
CA GLU A 85 5.29 2.13 11.16
C GLU A 85 4.90 0.78 10.54
N GLY A 86 5.43 0.47 9.36
CA GLY A 86 5.23 -0.82 8.70
C GLY A 86 5.74 -2.00 9.53
N GLN A 87 6.93 -1.88 10.11
CA GLN A 87 7.52 -2.91 10.99
C GLN A 87 6.70 -3.09 12.28
N VAL A 88 6.25 -1.99 12.88
CA VAL A 88 5.39 -2.03 14.08
C VAL A 88 4.05 -2.68 13.76
N SER A 89 3.42 -2.30 12.65
CA SER A 89 2.17 -2.90 12.17
C SER A 89 2.34 -4.40 11.92
N GLU A 90 3.45 -4.83 11.32
CA GLU A 90 3.71 -6.24 11.06
C GLU A 90 3.77 -7.09 12.34
N LEU A 91 4.45 -6.57 13.37
CA LEU A 91 4.53 -7.24 14.68
C LEU A 91 3.20 -7.22 15.43
N ALA A 92 2.50 -6.08 15.41
CA ALA A 92 1.19 -5.91 16.03
C ALA A 92 0.12 -6.82 15.42
N MET A 93 0.18 -7.03 14.11
CA MET A 93 -0.78 -7.83 13.35
C MET A 93 -0.51 -9.33 13.38
N HIS A 94 0.53 -9.77 14.09
CA HIS A 94 0.79 -11.20 14.31
C HIS A 94 -0.43 -11.89 14.96
N PRO A 95 -0.86 -13.09 14.48
CA PRO A 95 -2.11 -13.73 14.91
C PRO A 95 -2.25 -13.87 16.43
N ARG A 96 -1.14 -14.14 17.12
CA ARG A 96 -1.04 -14.20 18.59
C ARG A 96 -1.62 -12.98 19.31
N TYR A 97 -1.44 -11.78 18.76
CA TYR A 97 -1.85 -10.53 19.40
C TYR A 97 -3.11 -9.95 18.76
N SER A 98 -3.24 -10.03 17.44
CA SER A 98 -4.31 -9.36 16.70
C SER A 98 -5.66 -10.09 16.78
N LEU A 99 -5.66 -11.43 16.73
CA LEU A 99 -6.91 -12.22 16.65
C LEU A 99 -7.84 -12.02 17.85
N ARG A 100 -7.29 -11.84 19.07
CA ARG A 100 -8.10 -11.59 20.27
C ARG A 100 -8.93 -10.30 20.17
N PHE A 101 -8.47 -9.34 19.36
CA PHE A 101 -9.19 -8.09 19.10
C PHE A 101 -10.03 -8.12 17.84
N MET A 102 -9.93 -9.14 16.98
CA MET A 102 -10.77 -9.27 15.77
C MET A 102 -12.19 -9.76 16.09
N GLN A 103 -12.84 -9.02 16.97
CA GLN A 103 -14.24 -9.23 17.34
C GLN A 103 -15.15 -8.65 16.26
N PRO A 104 -16.33 -9.26 16.03
CA PRO A 104 -17.32 -8.71 15.12
C PRO A 104 -17.65 -7.27 15.50
N GLY A 105 -17.64 -6.40 14.49
CA GLY A 105 -18.00 -4.99 14.56
C GLY A 105 -16.80 -4.06 14.67
N ARG A 106 -15.60 -4.58 14.90
CA ARG A 106 -14.39 -3.75 14.95
C ARG A 106 -14.03 -3.22 13.55
N LEU A 107 -13.46 -2.02 13.47
CA LEU A 107 -12.95 -1.50 12.20
C LEU A 107 -11.52 -1.97 11.98
N ALA A 108 -11.22 -2.36 10.75
CA ALA A 108 -9.88 -2.75 10.30
C ALA A 108 -9.51 -1.93 9.07
N TYR A 109 -8.26 -1.46 9.01
CA TYR A 109 -7.73 -0.76 7.85
C TYR A 109 -7.01 -1.75 6.93
N VAL A 110 -7.42 -1.77 5.67
CA VAL A 110 -6.99 -2.75 4.66
C VAL A 110 -6.15 -2.07 3.60
N VAL A 111 -4.97 -2.62 3.37
CA VAL A 111 -4.03 -2.23 2.31
C VAL A 111 -3.64 -3.48 1.55
N ASP A 112 -3.83 -3.46 0.23
CA ASP A 112 -3.39 -4.58 -0.60
C ASP A 112 -1.87 -4.68 -0.67
N GLY A 113 -1.38 -5.90 -0.94
CA GLY A 113 0.06 -6.14 -1.18
C GLY A 113 0.66 -5.33 -2.34
N THR A 114 -0.17 -4.75 -3.21
CA THR A 114 0.23 -3.81 -4.27
C THR A 114 0.25 -2.34 -3.83
N ALA A 115 0.09 -2.08 -2.52
CA ALA A 115 -0.03 -0.75 -1.92
C ALA A 115 -1.25 0.06 -2.40
N ALA A 116 -2.26 -0.60 -2.96
CA ALA A 116 -3.57 0.00 -3.17
C ALA A 116 -4.33 0.02 -1.83
N ASP A 117 -4.58 1.22 -1.32
CA ASP A 117 -5.36 1.39 -0.10
C ASP A 117 -6.83 1.03 -0.37
N ARG A 118 -7.31 -0.03 0.28
CA ARG A 118 -8.74 -0.42 0.21
C ARG A 118 -9.60 0.34 1.23
N GLY A 119 -8.94 1.08 2.13
CA GLY A 119 -9.59 1.87 3.16
C GLY A 119 -10.00 1.05 4.38
N TRP A 120 -10.93 1.60 5.15
CA TRP A 120 -11.46 0.96 6.34
C TRP A 120 -12.54 -0.07 5.97
N GLY A 121 -12.68 -1.10 6.80
CA GLY A 121 -13.77 -2.08 6.74
C GLY A 121 -14.19 -2.56 8.11
N VAL A 122 -15.31 -3.27 8.19
CA VAL A 122 -15.85 -3.82 9.44
C VAL A 122 -15.58 -5.32 9.52
N VAL A 123 -14.97 -5.77 10.60
CA VAL A 123 -14.71 -7.19 10.86
C VAL A 123 -16.01 -7.91 11.18
N LEU A 124 -16.28 -9.02 10.47
CA LEU A 124 -17.41 -9.90 10.75
C LEU A 124 -16.97 -11.17 11.47
N GLY A 125 -15.82 -11.72 11.07
CA GLY A 125 -15.24 -12.91 11.67
C GLY A 125 -13.94 -13.27 10.98
N PHE A 126 -13.29 -14.31 11.49
CA PHE A 126 -12.04 -14.82 10.93
C PHE A 126 -12.06 -16.35 10.94
N ARG A 127 -11.34 -16.94 10.00
CA ARG A 127 -11.15 -18.39 9.88
C ARG A 127 -9.73 -18.71 9.43
N HIS A 128 -9.25 -19.89 9.77
CA HIS A 128 -8.02 -20.41 9.21
C HIS A 128 -8.27 -20.85 7.75
N VAL A 129 -7.34 -20.62 6.82
CA VAL A 129 -7.49 -20.94 5.38
C VAL A 129 -7.93 -22.39 5.16
N ASN A 130 -7.36 -23.32 5.94
CA ASN A 130 -7.69 -24.75 5.90
C ASN A 130 -8.92 -25.15 6.75
N ASN A 131 -9.76 -24.21 7.20
CA ASN A 131 -10.92 -24.44 8.08
C ASN A 131 -10.62 -25.30 9.31
N ARG A 132 -9.41 -25.18 9.86
CA ARG A 132 -9.01 -25.87 11.09
C ARG A 132 -9.65 -25.19 12.30
N LEU A 133 -9.94 -25.97 13.34
CA LEU A 133 -10.36 -25.43 14.63
C LEU A 133 -9.25 -24.53 15.20
N LEU A 134 -9.65 -23.36 15.67
CA LEU A 134 -8.77 -22.35 16.23
C LEU A 134 -8.34 -22.76 17.65
N THR A 135 -7.25 -23.52 17.76
CA THR A 135 -6.59 -23.79 19.04
C THR A 135 -5.47 -22.77 19.29
N PRO A 136 -5.13 -22.47 20.57
CA PRO A 136 -4.05 -21.54 20.89
C PRO A 136 -2.69 -21.98 20.32
N GLU A 137 -2.47 -23.29 20.23
CA GLU A 137 -1.28 -23.89 19.61
C GLU A 137 -1.21 -23.58 18.11
N LEU A 138 -2.33 -23.76 17.39
CA LEU A 138 -2.41 -23.45 15.96
C LEU A 138 -2.12 -21.97 15.72
N ILE A 139 -2.75 -21.07 16.48
CA ILE A 139 -2.56 -19.62 16.38
C ILE A 139 -1.09 -19.21 16.59
N THR A 140 -0.38 -19.91 17.48
CA THR A 140 1.02 -19.61 17.77
C THR A 140 1.96 -20.15 16.67
N SER A 141 1.60 -21.28 16.05
CA SER A 141 2.37 -21.90 14.97
C SER A 141 2.10 -21.31 13.58
N SER A 142 0.93 -20.70 13.39
CA SER A 142 0.45 -20.17 12.11
C SER A 142 0.93 -18.74 11.86
N GLY A 143 1.22 -18.46 10.60
CA GLY A 143 1.57 -17.12 10.13
C GLY A 143 0.35 -16.26 9.83
N ARG A 144 0.59 -15.03 9.37
CA ARG A 144 -0.48 -14.11 8.93
C ARG A 144 -1.16 -14.59 7.64
N SER A 145 -0.44 -15.26 6.74
CA SER A 145 -0.98 -15.84 5.51
C SER A 145 -2.04 -16.92 5.73
N ASP A 146 -2.04 -17.57 6.90
CA ASP A 146 -2.88 -18.72 7.22
C ASP A 146 -4.29 -18.32 7.69
N PHE A 147 -4.55 -17.02 7.87
CA PHE A 147 -5.83 -16.51 8.35
C PHE A 147 -6.53 -15.64 7.29
N VAL A 148 -7.82 -15.90 7.12
CA VAL A 148 -8.74 -15.11 6.30
C VAL A 148 -9.76 -14.47 7.22
N VAL A 149 -9.92 -13.16 7.07
CA VAL A 149 -10.88 -12.33 7.81
C VAL A 149 -11.97 -11.91 6.85
N ASP A 150 -13.22 -12.18 7.21
CA ASP A 150 -14.36 -11.68 6.45
C ASP A 150 -14.63 -10.23 6.88
N LEU A 151 -14.46 -9.30 5.94
CA LEU A 151 -14.61 -7.87 6.15
C LEU A 151 -15.76 -7.32 5.31
N LEU A 152 -16.58 -6.44 5.88
CA LEU A 152 -17.50 -5.61 5.13
C LEU A 152 -16.76 -4.36 4.68
N LEU A 153 -16.59 -4.20 3.36
CA LEU A 153 -15.87 -3.10 2.72
C LEU A 153 -16.79 -2.29 1.80
N PRO A 154 -16.60 -0.96 1.70
CA PRO A 154 -17.20 -0.16 0.64
C PRO A 154 -16.63 -0.60 -0.71
N CYS A 155 -17.49 -0.98 -1.65
CA CYS A 155 -17.09 -1.36 -3.00
C CYS A 155 -17.81 -0.48 -4.02
N ALA A 156 -17.24 -0.37 -5.22
CA ALA A 156 -17.86 0.40 -6.30
C ALA A 156 -19.26 -0.15 -6.65
N ALA A 157 -20.14 0.73 -7.15
CA ALA A 157 -21.46 0.35 -7.62
C ALA A 157 -21.37 -0.77 -8.69
N GLU A 158 -22.36 -1.66 -8.73
CA GLU A 158 -22.44 -2.82 -9.64
C GLU A 158 -21.34 -3.88 -9.45
N SER A 159 -20.62 -3.83 -8.34
CA SER A 159 -19.59 -4.83 -8.04
C SER A 159 -20.21 -6.19 -7.65
N ALA A 160 -21.43 -6.18 -7.06
CA ALA A 160 -22.27 -7.36 -6.85
C ALA A 160 -22.57 -8.13 -8.15
N SER A 161 -23.00 -7.40 -9.18
CA SER A 161 -23.41 -7.99 -10.45
C SER A 161 -22.20 -8.52 -11.21
N ARG A 162 -21.07 -7.81 -11.20
CA ARG A 162 -19.81 -8.29 -11.79
C ARG A 162 -19.29 -9.57 -11.12
N ALA A 163 -19.33 -9.65 -9.79
CA ALA A 163 -18.91 -10.85 -9.06
C ALA A 163 -19.82 -12.06 -9.34
N ALA A 164 -21.14 -11.84 -9.47
CA ALA A 164 -22.10 -12.90 -9.77
C ALA A 164 -21.93 -13.52 -11.18
N HIS A 165 -21.38 -12.77 -12.13
CA HIS A 165 -21.16 -13.22 -13.52
C HIS A 165 -19.76 -13.83 -13.75
N GLY A 166 -19.08 -14.27 -12.69
CA GLY A 166 -17.73 -14.84 -12.78
C GLY A 166 -16.63 -13.81 -13.03
N GLY A 167 -16.92 -12.53 -12.78
CA GLY A 167 -15.97 -11.43 -12.89
C GLY A 167 -14.97 -11.35 -11.73
N THR A 168 -14.03 -10.41 -11.87
CA THR A 168 -13.03 -10.04 -10.86
C THR A 168 -13.67 -9.71 -9.50
N PRO A 169 -12.96 -9.95 -8.39
CA PRO A 169 -13.47 -9.57 -7.06
C PRO A 169 -13.85 -8.08 -7.05
N PRO A 170 -14.91 -7.70 -6.33
CA PRO A 170 -15.42 -6.34 -6.32
C PRO A 170 -14.33 -5.36 -5.87
N GLU A 171 -14.15 -4.30 -6.66
CA GLU A 171 -13.14 -3.29 -6.38
C GLU A 171 -13.58 -2.41 -5.21
N PRO A 172 -12.70 -2.17 -4.23
CA PRO A 172 -12.99 -1.28 -3.11
C PRO A 172 -13.15 0.15 -3.61
N ALA A 173 -14.14 0.85 -3.08
CA ALA A 173 -14.40 2.26 -3.35
C ALA A 173 -14.07 3.10 -2.10
N PRO A 174 -13.65 4.36 -2.25
CA PRO A 174 -13.47 5.23 -1.10
C PRO A 174 -14.80 5.38 -0.35
N LEU A 175 -14.72 5.43 0.98
CA LEU A 175 -15.89 5.47 1.87
C LEU A 175 -16.78 6.71 1.64
N GLU A 176 -16.19 7.80 1.14
CA GLU A 176 -16.85 9.08 0.85
C GLU A 176 -17.78 9.02 -0.36
N ASP A 177 -17.60 8.04 -1.25
CA ASP A 177 -18.45 7.90 -2.43
C ASP A 177 -19.86 7.48 -2.02
N ALA A 178 -20.84 8.32 -2.34
CA ALA A 178 -22.26 8.06 -2.06
C ALA A 178 -22.79 6.83 -2.81
N ALA A 179 -22.21 6.49 -3.96
CA ALA A 179 -22.57 5.33 -4.77
C ALA A 179 -21.90 4.02 -4.29
N ALA A 180 -21.06 4.06 -3.24
CA ALA A 180 -20.42 2.85 -2.73
C ALA A 180 -21.43 1.93 -2.04
N GLU A 181 -21.35 0.64 -2.35
CA GLU A 181 -22.18 -0.42 -1.79
C GLU A 181 -21.36 -1.34 -0.88
N ALA A 182 -21.91 -1.72 0.27
CA ALA A 182 -21.22 -2.59 1.21
C ALA A 182 -21.23 -4.06 0.79
N HIS A 183 -20.04 -4.64 0.65
CA HIS A 183 -19.84 -6.05 0.29
C HIS A 183 -18.97 -6.78 1.31
N VAL A 184 -19.29 -8.05 1.54
CA VAL A 184 -18.50 -8.92 2.42
C VAL A 184 -17.42 -9.60 1.59
N LEU A 185 -16.16 -9.32 1.91
CA LEU A 185 -15.00 -9.87 1.21
C LEU A 185 -14.08 -10.63 2.15
N PRO A 186 -13.64 -11.82 1.75
CA PRO A 186 -12.57 -12.51 2.45
C PRO A 186 -11.24 -11.82 2.16
N VAL A 187 -10.58 -11.33 3.19
CA VAL A 187 -9.29 -10.63 3.11
C VAL A 187 -8.27 -11.40 3.95
N LYS A 188 -7.07 -11.61 3.41
CA LYS A 188 -5.98 -12.23 4.18
C LYS A 188 -5.54 -11.28 5.31
N LEU A 189 -5.16 -11.84 6.46
CA LEU A 189 -4.68 -11.06 7.60
C LEU A 189 -3.40 -10.25 7.28
N GLU A 190 -2.64 -10.65 6.26
CA GLU A 190 -1.50 -9.89 5.72
C GLU A 190 -1.89 -8.52 5.17
N CYS A 191 -3.10 -8.38 4.60
CA CYS A 191 -3.59 -7.14 4.02
C CYS A 191 -4.16 -6.17 5.08
N ILE A 192 -4.30 -6.59 6.34
CA ILE A 192 -4.78 -5.71 7.41
C ILE A 192 -3.56 -5.06 8.07
N ARG A 193 -3.55 -3.72 8.13
CA ARG A 193 -2.49 -2.95 8.77
C ARG A 193 -2.83 -2.49 10.17
N GLU A 194 -4.06 -2.03 10.37
CA GLU A 194 -4.48 -1.42 11.63
C GLU A 194 -5.85 -1.90 12.07
N LEU A 195 -6.05 -1.88 13.39
CA LEU A 195 -7.32 -2.17 14.04
C LEU A 195 -7.74 -0.94 14.83
N SER A 196 -9.00 -0.53 14.71
CA SER A 196 -9.53 0.54 15.53
C SER A 196 -9.86 0.04 16.93
N ALA A 197 -9.82 0.94 17.91
CA ALA A 197 -10.35 0.74 19.25
C ALA A 197 -11.89 0.71 19.24
N ALA A 198 -12.51 1.47 18.33
CA ALA A 198 -13.95 1.58 18.17
C ALA A 198 -14.58 0.30 17.61
N ARG A 199 -15.82 0.02 18.03
CA ARG A 199 -16.65 -1.07 17.50
C ARG A 199 -18.00 -0.53 17.08
N LEU A 200 -18.46 -0.94 15.92
CA LEU A 200 -19.80 -0.75 15.44
C LEU A 200 -20.72 -1.84 15.97
N TRP A 201 -21.98 -1.47 16.20
CA TRP A 201 -23.03 -2.44 16.35
C TRP A 201 -23.30 -3.11 15.00
N LEU A 202 -23.43 -4.44 15.00
CA LEU A 202 -23.73 -5.23 13.82
C LEU A 202 -25.11 -5.90 13.98
N PRO A 203 -25.96 -5.87 12.94
CA PRO A 203 -27.16 -6.69 12.90
C PRO A 203 -26.79 -8.19 12.83
N MET A 204 -27.68 -9.05 13.32
CA MET A 204 -27.46 -10.51 13.33
C MET A 204 -27.31 -11.09 11.91
N ASP A 205 -28.04 -10.53 10.95
CA ASP A 205 -28.02 -10.97 9.56
C ASP A 205 -27.58 -9.85 8.62
N LEU A 206 -26.48 -10.09 7.89
CA LEU A 206 -25.91 -9.17 6.88
C LEU A 206 -26.16 -9.63 5.45
N ARG A 207 -27.05 -10.60 5.24
CA ARG A 207 -27.41 -11.08 3.90
C ARG A 207 -28.26 -10.06 3.15
N SER A 208 -29.11 -9.34 3.86
CA SER A 208 -29.92 -8.28 3.26
C SER A 208 -29.04 -7.08 2.91
N GLU A 209 -29.29 -6.49 1.75
CA GLU A 209 -28.60 -5.28 1.30
C GLU A 209 -28.86 -4.10 2.24
N GLN A 210 -30.09 -3.99 2.76
CA GLN A 210 -30.46 -2.97 3.74
C GLN A 210 -29.62 -3.04 5.02
N ALA A 211 -29.35 -4.25 5.54
CA ALA A 211 -28.50 -4.42 6.72
C ALA A 211 -27.04 -4.06 6.44
N ARG A 212 -26.54 -4.32 5.23
CA ARG A 212 -25.19 -3.91 4.82
C ARG A 212 -25.11 -2.39 4.67
N HIS A 213 -26.15 -1.77 4.12
CA HIS A 213 -26.24 -0.31 3.96
C HIS A 213 -26.29 0.41 5.32
N THR A 214 -27.02 -0.09 6.32
CA THR A 214 -27.06 0.54 7.65
C THR A 214 -25.69 0.51 8.35
N VAL A 215 -24.94 -0.59 8.19
CA VAL A 215 -23.56 -0.69 8.72
C VAL A 215 -22.61 0.27 7.99
N LEU A 216 -22.74 0.37 6.67
CA LEU A 216 -21.96 1.32 5.86
C LEU A 216 -22.22 2.77 6.28
N GLU A 217 -23.48 3.12 6.52
CA GLU A 217 -23.85 4.46 6.97
C GLU A 217 -23.34 4.75 8.38
N ALA A 218 -23.43 3.78 9.30
CA ALA A 218 -22.83 3.91 10.63
C ALA A 218 -21.31 4.09 10.57
N MET A 219 -20.64 3.41 9.63
CA MET A 219 -19.22 3.54 9.37
C MET A 219 -18.85 4.92 8.80
N ARG A 220 -19.62 5.43 7.82
CA ARG A 220 -19.48 6.81 7.29
C ARG A 220 -19.66 7.85 8.40
N GLN A 221 -20.66 7.68 9.25
CA GLN A 221 -20.90 8.58 10.38
C GLN A 221 -19.74 8.60 11.38
N LEU A 222 -19.04 7.49 11.59
CA LEU A 222 -17.87 7.46 12.47
C LEU A 222 -16.63 8.08 11.80
N LEU A 223 -16.34 7.69 10.56
CA LEU A 223 -15.06 7.97 9.90
C LEU A 223 -15.05 9.24 9.05
N CYS A 224 -16.17 9.64 8.45
CA CYS A 224 -16.23 10.82 7.57
C CYS A 224 -16.65 12.09 8.32
N VAL A 225 -17.38 11.97 9.44
CA VAL A 225 -17.83 13.12 10.21
C VAL A 225 -16.67 13.69 11.02
N LYS A 226 -16.22 14.90 10.66
CA LYS A 226 -15.11 15.63 11.31
C LYS A 226 -15.26 15.76 12.84
N ALA A 227 -16.50 15.84 13.35
CA ALA A 227 -16.78 15.92 14.77
C ALA A 227 -16.45 14.64 15.56
N ARG A 228 -16.41 13.48 14.89
CA ARG A 228 -16.06 12.19 15.47
C ARG A 228 -14.60 11.84 15.16
N LEU A 229 -14.37 10.92 14.22
CA LEU A 229 -13.04 10.47 13.81
C LEU A 229 -12.59 11.08 12.48
N GLY A 230 -13.38 11.91 11.79
CA GLY A 230 -13.04 12.41 10.45
C GLY A 230 -11.86 13.38 10.34
N THR A 231 -11.05 13.53 11.39
CA THR A 231 -9.72 14.16 11.27
C THR A 231 -8.67 13.05 11.33
N PRO A 232 -7.66 13.04 10.44
CA PRO A 232 -6.68 11.95 10.36
C PRO A 232 -6.00 11.69 11.71
N ARG A 233 -5.71 12.76 12.45
CA ARG A 233 -5.15 12.70 13.80
C ARG A 233 -6.05 11.97 14.82
N ARG A 234 -7.37 12.11 14.71
CA ARG A 234 -8.31 11.39 15.59
C ARG A 234 -8.44 9.93 15.19
N VAL A 235 -8.40 9.62 13.89
CA VAL A 235 -8.33 8.24 13.41
C VAL A 235 -7.10 7.54 14.00
N GLU A 236 -5.92 8.17 13.88
CA GLU A 236 -4.66 7.64 14.43
C GLU A 236 -4.75 7.38 15.94
N THR A 237 -5.33 8.31 16.72
CA THR A 237 -5.52 8.10 18.17
C THR A 237 -6.58 7.06 18.51
N ALA A 238 -7.50 6.78 17.59
CA ALA A 238 -8.52 5.75 17.74
C ALA A 238 -8.03 4.37 17.31
N CYS A 239 -6.83 4.24 16.74
CA CYS A 239 -6.21 2.95 16.45
C CYS A 239 -5.71 2.26 17.73
N LEU A 240 -5.68 0.94 17.72
CA LEU A 240 -5.17 0.16 18.83
C LEU A 240 -3.65 0.34 18.94
N HIS A 241 -3.20 0.86 20.07
CA HIS A 241 -1.78 1.03 20.32
C HIS A 241 -1.12 -0.34 20.62
N PRO A 242 -0.01 -0.70 19.94
CA PRO A 242 0.64 -2.00 20.09
C PRO A 242 1.06 -2.33 21.53
N LEU A 243 1.64 -1.38 22.25
CA LEU A 243 2.09 -1.59 23.64
C LEU A 243 0.96 -1.49 24.67
N ARG A 244 0.02 -0.55 24.53
CA ARG A 244 -0.99 -0.28 25.56
C ARG A 244 -2.20 -1.20 25.48
N HIS A 245 -2.55 -1.64 24.27
CA HIS A 245 -3.75 -2.43 24.02
C HIS A 245 -3.41 -3.84 23.55
N LEU A 246 -2.42 -4.00 22.66
CA LEU A 246 -2.09 -5.32 22.09
C LEU A 246 -1.15 -6.16 22.97
N ASP A 247 -0.67 -5.61 24.10
CA ASP A 247 0.26 -6.26 25.05
C ASP A 247 1.42 -6.97 24.34
N VAL A 248 2.03 -6.29 23.36
CA VAL A 248 3.16 -6.83 22.61
C VAL A 248 4.44 -6.60 23.41
N ASP A 249 4.71 -7.49 24.36
CA ASP A 249 5.81 -7.40 25.33
C ASP A 249 7.21 -7.68 24.73
N THR A 250 7.38 -7.62 23.41
CA THR A 250 8.68 -7.87 22.79
C THR A 250 9.58 -6.63 22.90
N PRO A 251 10.86 -6.80 23.30
CA PRO A 251 11.78 -5.66 23.43
C PRO A 251 11.97 -4.93 22.09
N ALA A 252 11.92 -5.66 20.97
CA ALA A 252 11.95 -5.11 19.62
C ALA A 252 10.79 -4.12 19.36
N CYS A 253 9.55 -4.49 19.71
CA CYS A 253 8.40 -3.57 19.57
C CYS A 253 8.55 -2.31 20.40
N THR A 254 9.02 -2.44 21.65
CA THR A 254 9.19 -1.27 22.52
C THR A 254 10.24 -0.29 21.99
N ALA A 255 11.33 -0.80 21.38
CA ALA A 255 12.35 0.01 20.75
C ALA A 255 11.81 0.72 19.50
N LEU A 256 11.10 0.00 18.63
CA LEU A 256 10.51 0.55 17.41
C LEU A 256 9.46 1.63 17.71
N VAL A 257 8.60 1.42 18.71
CA VAL A 257 7.61 2.42 19.11
C VAL A 257 8.28 3.67 19.68
N LYS A 258 9.32 3.52 20.51
CA LYS A 258 10.10 4.68 21.00
C LYS A 258 10.77 5.46 19.86
N GLN A 259 11.30 4.74 18.86
CA GLN A 259 11.86 5.36 17.66
C GLN A 259 10.77 6.12 16.89
N MET A 260 9.60 5.51 16.69
CA MET A 260 8.46 6.15 16.02
C MET A 260 8.02 7.43 16.76
N ASP A 261 7.87 7.38 18.09
CA ASP A 261 7.49 8.54 18.91
C ASP A 261 8.53 9.67 18.81
N ALA A 262 9.82 9.33 18.81
CA ALA A 262 10.91 10.30 18.63
C ALA A 262 10.87 10.96 17.24
N MET A 263 10.59 10.19 16.19
CA MET A 263 10.47 10.70 14.81
C MET A 263 9.25 11.61 14.67
N VAL A 264 8.10 11.27 15.29
CA VAL A 264 6.90 12.12 15.31
C VAL A 264 7.15 13.42 16.09
N ALA A 265 7.88 13.36 17.20
CA ALA A 265 8.26 14.56 17.94
C ALA A 265 9.15 15.48 17.08
N ARG A 266 10.13 14.89 16.39
CA ARG A 266 11.04 15.64 15.51
C ARG A 266 10.32 16.28 14.32
N GLU A 267 9.36 15.58 13.73
CA GLU A 267 8.54 16.12 12.65
C GLU A 267 7.73 17.33 13.12
N ARG A 268 7.13 17.28 14.31
CA ARG A 268 6.40 18.42 14.89
C ARG A 268 7.30 19.63 15.13
N GLU A 269 8.53 19.41 15.59
CA GLU A 269 9.51 20.50 15.77
C GLU A 269 9.83 21.18 14.44
N LEU A 270 10.04 20.39 13.38
CA LEU A 270 10.34 20.91 12.05
C LEU A 270 9.11 21.60 11.42
N GLU A 271 7.92 21.02 11.55
CA GLU A 271 6.67 21.66 11.11
C GLU A 271 6.41 22.99 11.84
N ALA A 272 6.72 23.07 13.14
CA ALA A 272 6.59 24.31 13.91
C ALA A 272 7.63 25.38 13.50
N GLN A 273 8.85 24.97 13.13
CA GLN A 273 9.89 25.88 12.63
C GLN A 273 9.52 26.45 11.25
N MET A 274 8.88 25.64 10.41
CA MET A 274 8.42 26.02 9.07
C MET A 274 7.14 26.88 9.13
N GLY A 275 6.19 26.52 10.00
CA GLY A 275 4.92 27.23 10.17
C GLY A 275 4.98 28.49 11.03
N GLY A 276 6.13 28.77 11.68
CA GLY A 276 6.38 29.96 12.47
C GLY A 276 6.84 31.18 11.66
N GLY A 277 6.76 31.12 10.33
CA GLY A 277 7.16 32.16 9.39
C GLY A 277 6.01 33.05 8.85
N GLU A 278 4.81 32.97 9.42
CA GLU A 278 3.69 33.89 9.17
C GLU A 278 3.41 34.82 10.36
#